data_AF-A0A0S8FHX3-F1
#
_entry.id   AF-A0A0S8FHX3-F1
#
_cell.length_a   1.000
_cell.length_b   1.000
_cell.length_c   1.000
_cell.angle_alpha   90.00
_cell.angle_beta   90.00
_cell.angle_gamma   90.00
#
_symmetry.space_group_name_H-M   'P 1'
#
loop_
_entity.id
_entity.type
_entity.pdbx_description
1 polymer ?
#
loop_
_entity_poly.entity_id
_entity_poly.type
_entity_poly.pdbx_seq_one_letter_code
_entity_poly.pdbx_strand_id
1 'polypeptide(L)'
;MVVLIVGILLALAADRWNQDRLDRIETAQIVERLKSDTARNLAMFGESLALMERNLANVKALFRALEAGTMVGEDPAHIESAIAYIDVVPSYPLVFAGYDELVATGRLRELDDPTLIDLLGNQRAEYEAGQAVVGYWRDSIQGASDALDRHVDFYYTTEDMDEDGMGVRFDFAALVSDRDLKNKVFDAVDIHGDWLRLQTSVYEITKNIDARLNAK
;
A
#
# COMPACT_ATOMS: atom_id res chain seq x y z
N MET A 1 -58.41 -30.65 0.32
CA MET A 1 -57.40 -29.81 1.02
C MET A 1 -55.96 -30.28 0.79
N VAL A 2 -55.67 -31.59 0.87
CA VAL A 2 -54.30 -32.13 0.65
C VAL A 2 -53.68 -31.68 -0.70
N VAL A 3 -54.44 -31.74 -1.80
CA VAL A 3 -53.96 -31.31 -3.13
C VAL A 3 -53.56 -29.84 -3.18
N LEU A 4 -54.31 -28.96 -2.51
CA LEU A 4 -54.00 -27.53 -2.44
C LEU A 4 -52.72 -27.27 -1.63
N ILE A 5 -52.56 -27.96 -0.49
CA ILE A 5 -51.38 -27.86 0.37
C ILE A 5 -50.13 -28.33 -0.39
N VAL A 6 -50.21 -29.47 -1.10
CA VAL A 6 -49.11 -29.97 -1.93
C VAL A 6 -48.76 -28.99 -3.05
N GLY A 7 -49.76 -28.39 -3.71
CA GLY A 7 -49.54 -27.36 -4.73
C GLY A 7 -48.80 -26.13 -4.20
N ILE A 8 -49.18 -25.62 -3.02
CA ILE A 8 -48.51 -24.48 -2.38
C ILE A 8 -47.07 -24.83 -1.99
N LEU A 9 -46.84 -26.01 -1.42
CA LEU A 9 -45.49 -26.44 -1.03
C LEU A 9 -44.56 -26.58 -2.25
N LEU A 10 -45.06 -27.11 -3.38
CA LEU A 10 -44.30 -27.20 -4.62
C LEU A 10 -43.99 -25.83 -5.22
N ALA A 11 -44.94 -24.90 -5.18
CA ALA A 11 -44.72 -23.53 -5.63
C ALA A 11 -43.65 -22.81 -4.78
N LEU A 12 -43.71 -22.93 -3.45
CA LEU A 12 -42.70 -22.38 -2.54
C LEU A 12 -41.32 -23.03 -2.73
N ALA A 13 -41.27 -24.33 -3.00
CA ALA A 13 -40.01 -25.01 -3.28
C ALA A 13 -39.39 -24.55 -4.60
N ALA A 14 -40.21 -24.37 -5.65
CA ALA A 14 -39.74 -23.85 -6.94
C ALA A 14 -39.27 -22.40 -6.86
N ASP A 15 -39.98 -21.55 -6.10
CA ASP A 15 -39.61 -20.16 -5.87
C ASP A 15 -38.27 -20.05 -5.12
N ARG A 16 -38.11 -20.82 -4.03
CA ARG A 16 -36.83 -20.92 -3.30
C ARG A 16 -35.69 -21.39 -4.19
N TRP A 17 -35.91 -22.42 -5.00
CA TRP A 17 -34.88 -22.91 -5.93
C TRP A 17 -34.47 -21.85 -6.96
N ASN A 18 -35.42 -21.08 -7.48
CA ASN A 18 -35.12 -20.03 -8.44
C ASN A 18 -34.36 -18.87 -7.76
N GLN A 19 -34.74 -18.49 -6.54
CA GLN A 19 -34.02 -17.50 -5.73
C GLN A 19 -32.59 -17.95 -5.44
N ASP A 20 -32.40 -19.16 -4.90
CA ASP A 20 -31.07 -19.75 -4.64
C ASP A 20 -30.20 -19.79 -5.91
N ARG A 21 -30.81 -20.00 -7.08
CA ARG A 21 -30.10 -20.01 -8.36
C ARG A 21 -29.65 -18.60 -8.75
N LEU A 22 -30.51 -17.60 -8.63
CA LEU A 22 -30.17 -16.21 -8.93
C LEU A 22 -29.11 -15.68 -7.97
N ASP A 23 -29.25 -15.98 -6.68
CA ASP A 23 -28.28 -15.63 -5.64
C ASP A 23 -26.89 -16.15 -5.96
N ARG A 24 -26.77 -17.43 -6.37
CA ARG A 24 -25.48 -18.00 -6.77
C ARG A 24 -24.87 -17.31 -7.99
N ILE A 25 -25.69 -16.90 -8.96
CA ILE A 25 -25.21 -16.20 -10.17
C ILE A 25 -24.67 -14.82 -9.78
N GLU A 26 -25.41 -14.08 -8.94
CA GLU A 26 -24.98 -12.78 -8.44
C GLU A 26 -23.69 -12.88 -7.63
N THR A 27 -23.62 -13.84 -6.70
CA THR A 27 -22.41 -14.08 -5.89
C THR A 27 -21.22 -14.43 -6.76
N ALA A 28 -21.39 -15.27 -7.79
CA ALA A 28 -20.31 -15.56 -8.74
C ALA A 28 -19.80 -14.31 -9.46
N GLN A 29 -20.69 -13.41 -9.87
CA GLN A 29 -20.29 -12.13 -10.51
C GLN A 29 -19.54 -11.20 -9.55
N ILE A 30 -19.91 -11.19 -8.26
CA ILE A 30 -19.19 -10.42 -7.25
C ILE A 30 -17.81 -11.03 -6.99
N VAL A 31 -17.70 -12.36 -6.93
CA VAL A 31 -16.41 -13.06 -6.78
C VAL A 31 -15.47 -12.79 -7.95
N GLU A 32 -15.96 -12.77 -9.19
CA GLU A 32 -15.13 -12.42 -10.36
C GLU A 32 -14.64 -10.96 -10.29
N ARG A 33 -15.48 -10.04 -9.77
CA ARG A 33 -15.04 -8.66 -9.48
C ARG A 33 -13.98 -8.63 -8.39
N LEU A 34 -14.16 -9.39 -7.31
CA LEU A 34 -13.17 -9.51 -6.23
C LEU A 34 -11.82 -10.05 -6.73
N LYS A 35 -11.82 -11.03 -7.64
CA LYS A 35 -10.60 -11.50 -8.33
C LYS A 35 -9.94 -10.38 -9.12
N SER A 36 -10.72 -9.64 -9.90
CA SER A 36 -10.21 -8.50 -10.68
C SER A 36 -9.61 -7.40 -9.81
N ASP A 37 -10.28 -7.06 -8.70
CA ASP A 37 -9.79 -6.09 -7.72
C ASP A 37 -8.48 -6.56 -7.09
N THR A 38 -8.42 -7.84 -6.69
CA THR A 38 -7.22 -8.45 -6.10
C THR A 38 -6.04 -8.42 -7.07
N ALA A 39 -6.24 -8.81 -8.32
CA ALA A 39 -5.21 -8.78 -9.35
C ALA A 39 -4.69 -7.35 -9.61
N ARG A 40 -5.60 -6.35 -9.63
CA ARG A 40 -5.22 -4.94 -9.77
C ARG A 40 -4.39 -4.46 -8.58
N ASN A 41 -4.81 -4.81 -7.36
CA ASN A 41 -4.10 -4.46 -6.14
C ASN A 41 -2.67 -5.05 -6.14
N LEU A 42 -2.52 -6.33 -6.54
CA LEU A 42 -1.20 -6.95 -6.68
C LEU A 42 -0.29 -6.25 -7.68
N ALA A 43 -0.83 -5.84 -8.84
CA ALA A 43 -0.08 -5.09 -9.83
C ALA A 43 0.42 -3.74 -9.28
N MET A 44 -0.41 -3.04 -8.52
CA MET A 44 -0.05 -1.75 -7.91
C MET A 44 1.06 -1.87 -6.86
N PHE A 45 1.10 -2.98 -6.10
CA PHE A 45 2.15 -3.21 -5.11
C PHE A 45 3.54 -3.40 -5.74
N GLY A 46 3.62 -3.97 -6.95
CA GLY A 46 4.90 -4.29 -7.57
C GLY A 46 5.82 -3.07 -7.72
N GLU A 47 5.31 -1.98 -8.29
CA GLU A 47 6.08 -0.74 -8.48
C GLU A 47 6.26 0.03 -7.16
N SER A 48 5.22 0.04 -6.30
CA SER A 48 5.25 0.79 -5.05
C SER A 48 6.26 0.23 -4.04
N LEU A 49 6.31 -1.10 -3.87
CA LEU A 49 7.26 -1.75 -2.96
C LEU A 49 8.71 -1.51 -3.40
N ALA A 50 8.99 -1.64 -4.70
CA ALA A 50 10.32 -1.40 -5.24
C ALA A 50 10.79 0.06 -5.04
N LEU A 51 9.89 1.02 -5.21
CA LEU A 51 10.16 2.43 -4.91
C LEU A 51 10.49 2.64 -3.42
N MET A 52 9.68 2.10 -2.52
CA MET A 52 9.90 2.26 -1.07
C MET A 52 11.16 1.57 -0.57
N GLU A 53 11.47 0.38 -1.07
CA GLU A 53 12.72 -0.33 -0.75
C GLU A 53 13.94 0.51 -1.15
N ARG A 54 13.91 1.10 -2.35
CA ARG A 54 14.94 2.00 -2.83
C ARG A 54 15.03 3.27 -1.97
N ASN A 55 13.91 3.93 -1.68
CA ASN A 55 13.89 5.14 -0.85
C ASN A 55 14.44 4.86 0.55
N LEU A 56 14.01 3.77 1.19
CA LEU A 56 14.54 3.35 2.49
C LEU A 56 16.05 3.07 2.44
N ALA A 57 16.54 2.43 1.40
CA ALA A 57 17.97 2.19 1.21
C ALA A 57 18.75 3.51 1.08
N ASN A 58 18.24 4.45 0.28
CA ASN A 58 18.81 5.78 0.08
C ASN A 58 18.87 6.56 1.41
N VAL A 59 17.76 6.68 2.12
CA VAL A 59 17.69 7.44 3.38
C VAL A 59 18.58 6.80 4.46
N LYS A 60 18.70 5.46 4.50
CA LYS A 60 19.67 4.77 5.36
C LYS A 60 21.13 5.08 4.98
N ALA A 61 21.45 5.18 3.68
CA ALA A 61 22.77 5.56 3.22
C ALA A 61 23.13 6.99 3.65
N LEU A 62 22.21 7.94 3.47
CA LEU A 62 22.36 9.31 3.96
C LEU A 62 22.58 9.33 5.48
N PHE A 63 21.75 8.62 6.26
CA PHE A 63 21.90 8.56 7.70
C PHE A 63 23.28 8.04 8.13
N ARG A 64 23.75 6.93 7.54
CA ARG A 64 25.09 6.36 7.85
C ARG A 64 26.21 7.34 7.49
N ALA A 65 26.11 8.02 6.35
CA ALA A 65 27.10 9.01 5.94
C ALA A 65 27.16 10.16 6.96
N LEU A 66 26.00 10.68 7.39
CA LEU A 66 25.92 11.77 8.37
C LEU A 66 26.44 11.34 9.76
N GLU A 67 26.17 10.10 10.17
CA GLU A 67 26.67 9.55 11.43
C GLU A 67 28.19 9.38 11.40
N ALA A 68 28.72 8.82 10.31
CA ALA A 68 30.16 8.60 10.13
C ALA A 68 30.94 9.89 9.88
N GLY A 69 30.25 10.97 9.48
CA GLY A 69 30.85 12.23 9.08
C GLY A 69 31.63 12.12 7.76
N THR A 70 31.37 11.09 6.95
CA THR A 70 32.04 10.84 5.68
C THR A 70 31.10 10.15 4.71
N MET A 71 31.23 10.46 3.42
CA MET A 71 30.54 9.75 2.34
C MET A 71 31.32 8.49 1.90
N VAL A 72 32.51 8.24 2.45
CA VAL A 72 33.36 7.10 2.04
C VAL A 72 32.65 5.79 2.36
N GLY A 73 32.34 5.02 1.31
CA GLY A 73 31.66 3.72 1.41
C GLY A 73 30.18 3.76 1.03
N GLU A 74 29.61 4.94 0.80
CA GLU A 74 28.28 5.13 0.23
C GLU A 74 28.39 5.57 -1.24
N ASP A 75 27.45 5.16 -2.08
CA ASP A 75 27.33 5.68 -3.45
C ASP A 75 26.78 7.12 -3.38
N PRO A 76 27.47 8.14 -3.94
CA PRO A 76 26.94 9.50 -4.00
C PRO A 76 25.54 9.58 -4.59
N ALA A 77 25.19 8.73 -5.57
CA ALA A 77 23.86 8.70 -6.18
C ALA A 77 22.77 8.32 -5.16
N HIS A 78 23.07 7.43 -4.20
CA HIS A 78 22.13 7.09 -3.12
C HIS A 78 21.91 8.25 -2.17
N ILE A 79 22.95 9.03 -1.87
CA ILE A 79 22.87 10.21 -1.00
C ILE A 79 22.07 11.33 -1.70
N GLU A 80 22.37 11.60 -2.96
CA GLU A 80 21.65 12.58 -3.77
C GLU A 80 20.17 12.22 -3.89
N SER A 81 19.87 10.94 -4.18
CA SER A 81 18.49 10.45 -4.23
C SER A 81 17.79 10.52 -2.87
N ALA A 82 18.51 10.28 -1.77
CA ALA A 82 17.95 10.40 -0.43
C ALA A 82 17.53 11.84 -0.14
N ILE A 83 18.36 12.81 -0.51
CA ILE A 83 18.08 14.24 -0.33
C ILE A 83 16.87 14.66 -1.18
N ALA A 84 16.85 14.23 -2.45
CA ALA A 84 15.78 14.59 -3.38
C ALA A 84 14.41 14.01 -3.03
N TYR A 85 14.39 12.83 -2.39
CA TYR A 85 13.16 12.07 -2.20
C TYR A 85 12.92 11.67 -0.74
N ILE A 86 13.48 12.42 0.22
CA ILE A 86 13.38 12.07 1.65
C ILE A 86 11.92 12.05 2.12
N ASP A 87 11.08 12.92 1.57
CA ASP A 87 9.67 13.09 1.95
C ASP A 87 8.69 12.31 1.06
N VAL A 88 9.21 11.54 0.10
CA VAL A 88 8.40 10.74 -0.81
C VAL A 88 7.95 9.44 -0.12
N VAL A 89 6.79 9.54 0.52
CA VAL A 89 6.04 8.42 1.09
C VAL A 89 4.84 8.15 0.17
N PRO A 90 4.92 7.19 -0.78
CA PRO A 90 3.90 7.02 -1.83
C PRO A 90 2.58 6.46 -1.28
N SER A 91 1.45 6.91 -1.81
CA SER A 91 0.13 6.31 -1.54
C SER A 91 -0.03 5.00 -2.32
N TYR A 92 -0.88 4.09 -1.82
CA TYR A 92 -1.25 2.84 -2.51
C TYR A 92 -2.78 2.68 -2.55
N PRO A 93 -3.50 3.29 -3.52
CA PRO A 93 -4.96 3.35 -3.49
C PRO A 93 -5.63 2.02 -3.90
N LEU A 94 -5.72 1.08 -2.96
CA LEU A 94 -6.31 -0.24 -3.22
C LEU A 94 -7.80 -0.17 -3.56
N VAL A 95 -8.25 -1.12 -4.37
CA VAL A 95 -9.64 -1.28 -4.79
C VAL A 95 -10.31 -2.37 -3.96
N PHE A 96 -11.51 -2.08 -3.44
CA PHE A 96 -12.29 -2.98 -2.59
C PHE A 96 -13.74 -3.16 -3.08
N ALA A 97 -14.05 -2.84 -4.34
CA ALA A 97 -15.43 -2.80 -4.83
C ALA A 97 -16.17 -4.15 -4.66
N GLY A 98 -15.53 -5.27 -5.01
CA GLY A 98 -16.10 -6.60 -4.82
C GLY A 98 -16.27 -6.96 -3.34
N TYR A 99 -15.33 -6.59 -2.48
CA TYR A 99 -15.45 -6.79 -1.03
C TYR A 99 -16.59 -5.96 -0.43
N ASP A 100 -16.67 -4.68 -0.78
CA ASP A 100 -17.71 -3.76 -0.32
C ASP A 100 -19.10 -4.26 -0.71
N GLU A 101 -19.25 -4.80 -1.91
CA GLU A 101 -20.51 -5.38 -2.37
C GLU A 101 -20.88 -6.67 -1.63
N LEU A 102 -19.92 -7.57 -1.35
CA LEU A 102 -20.17 -8.77 -0.53
C LEU A 102 -20.63 -8.41 0.89
N VAL A 103 -20.07 -7.34 1.46
CA VAL A 103 -20.48 -6.82 2.78
C VAL A 103 -21.87 -6.20 2.69
N ALA A 104 -22.10 -5.29 1.74
CA ALA A 104 -23.36 -4.56 1.58
C ALA A 104 -24.56 -5.47 1.30
N THR A 105 -24.34 -6.56 0.57
CA THR A 105 -25.37 -7.57 0.24
C THR A 105 -25.51 -8.66 1.29
N GLY A 106 -24.63 -8.72 2.29
CA GLY A 106 -24.60 -9.79 3.29
C GLY A 106 -24.12 -11.15 2.76
N ARG A 107 -23.62 -11.19 1.52
CA ARG A 107 -23.21 -12.41 0.79
C ARG A 107 -21.81 -12.91 1.15
N LEU A 108 -21.06 -12.20 2.00
CA LEU A 108 -19.72 -12.62 2.41
C LEU A 108 -19.67 -14.06 2.96
N ARG A 109 -20.73 -14.50 3.64
CA ARG A 109 -20.86 -15.89 4.15
C ARG A 109 -20.99 -16.95 3.06
N GLU A 110 -21.42 -16.57 1.86
CA GLU A 110 -21.59 -17.48 0.73
C GLU A 110 -20.26 -17.88 0.06
N LEU A 111 -19.16 -17.22 0.43
CA LEU A 111 -17.82 -17.61 -0.03
C LEU A 111 -17.40 -19.00 0.45
N ASP A 112 -17.99 -19.51 1.54
CA ASP A 112 -17.69 -20.82 2.15
C ASP A 112 -16.17 -21.07 2.28
N ASP A 113 -15.45 -20.06 2.78
CA ASP A 113 -14.04 -20.13 3.15
C ASP A 113 -13.80 -19.14 4.29
N PRO A 114 -13.87 -19.59 5.56
CA PRO A 114 -13.67 -18.72 6.71
C PRO A 114 -12.32 -18.00 6.69
N THR A 115 -11.27 -18.64 6.18
CA THR A 115 -9.95 -18.01 6.11
C THR A 115 -9.91 -16.91 5.06
N LEU A 116 -10.54 -17.10 3.89
CA LEU A 116 -10.68 -16.03 2.90
C LEU A 116 -11.45 -14.84 3.48
N ILE A 117 -12.53 -15.11 4.22
CA ILE A 117 -13.33 -14.06 4.87
C ILE A 117 -12.48 -13.26 5.87
N ASP A 118 -11.70 -13.94 6.71
CA ASP A 118 -10.79 -13.28 7.66
C ASP A 118 -9.70 -12.46 6.95
N LEU A 119 -9.11 -13.00 5.89
CA LEU A 119 -8.09 -12.29 5.09
C LEU A 119 -8.65 -11.02 4.46
N LEU A 120 -9.86 -11.07 3.89
CA LEU A 120 -10.52 -9.90 3.30
C LEU A 120 -10.78 -8.81 4.33
N GLY A 121 -11.26 -9.18 5.53
CA GLY A 121 -11.44 -8.26 6.64
C GLY A 121 -10.11 -7.65 7.11
N ASN A 122 -9.07 -8.47 7.27
CA ASN A 122 -7.76 -8.03 7.71
C ASN A 122 -7.09 -7.09 6.70
N GLN A 123 -7.18 -7.40 5.39
CA GLN A 123 -6.66 -6.54 4.33
C GLN A 123 -7.27 -5.13 4.42
N ARG A 124 -8.59 -5.06 4.58
CA ARG A 124 -9.31 -3.80 4.70
C ARG A 124 -8.90 -3.03 5.95
N ALA A 125 -8.82 -3.71 7.10
CA ALA A 125 -8.44 -3.10 8.37
C ALA A 125 -7.00 -2.55 8.32
N GLU A 126 -6.04 -3.30 7.79
CA GLU A 126 -4.64 -2.84 7.66
C GLU A 126 -4.50 -1.70 6.66
N TYR A 127 -5.25 -1.75 5.54
CA TYR A 127 -5.29 -0.65 4.58
C TYR A 127 -5.81 0.64 5.23
N GLU A 128 -6.93 0.57 5.94
CA GLU A 128 -7.52 1.73 6.62
C GLU A 128 -6.60 2.29 7.72
N ALA A 129 -5.97 1.42 8.49
CA ALA A 129 -4.96 1.82 9.47
C ALA A 129 -3.79 2.57 8.79
N GLY A 130 -3.33 2.08 7.64
CA GLY A 130 -2.30 2.74 6.83
C GLY A 130 -2.71 4.11 6.32
N GLN A 131 -3.91 4.22 5.75
CA GLN A 131 -4.43 5.51 5.28
C GLN A 131 -4.62 6.51 6.42
N ALA A 132 -4.92 6.04 7.63
CA ALA A 132 -5.06 6.91 8.80
C ALA A 132 -3.71 7.48 9.29
N VAL A 133 -2.61 6.73 9.16
CA VAL A 133 -1.29 7.16 9.66
C VAL A 133 -0.43 7.86 8.61
N VAL A 134 -0.66 7.62 7.31
CA VAL A 134 0.19 8.17 6.24
C VAL A 134 0.24 9.69 6.22
N GLY A 135 -0.87 10.37 6.55
CA GLY A 135 -0.91 11.82 6.66
C GLY A 135 0.02 12.33 7.77
N TYR A 136 -0.08 11.74 8.96
CA TYR A 136 0.79 12.04 10.08
C TYR A 136 2.28 11.78 9.75
N TRP A 137 2.58 10.69 9.05
CA TRP A 137 3.95 10.38 8.63
C TRP A 137 4.49 11.35 7.59
N ARG A 138 3.68 11.79 6.61
CA ARG A 138 4.07 12.84 5.66
C ARG A 138 4.34 14.17 6.34
N ASP A 139 3.48 14.57 7.26
CA ASP A 139 3.69 15.80 8.04
C ASP A 139 4.95 15.69 8.92
N SER A 140 5.24 14.51 9.46
CA SER A 140 6.42 14.27 10.29
C SER A 140 7.71 14.30 9.49
N ILE A 141 7.72 13.71 8.28
CA ILE A 141 8.89 13.65 7.41
C ILE A 141 9.16 14.98 6.70
N GLN A 142 8.15 15.84 6.53
CA GLN A 142 8.33 17.20 6.01
C GLN A 142 9.38 17.97 6.81
N GLY A 143 9.46 17.75 8.12
CA GLY A 143 10.51 18.38 8.95
C GLY A 143 11.93 17.97 8.58
N ALA A 144 12.13 16.81 7.94
CA ALA A 144 13.44 16.41 7.40
C ALA A 144 13.73 17.11 6.06
N SER A 145 12.72 17.23 5.20
CA SER A 145 12.78 18.00 3.96
C SER A 145 13.11 19.47 4.23
N ASP A 146 12.35 20.12 5.12
CA ASP A 146 12.59 21.51 5.55
C ASP A 146 13.98 21.71 6.18
N ALA A 147 14.49 20.69 6.88
CA ALA A 147 15.83 20.74 7.44
C ALA A 147 16.90 20.66 6.35
N LEU A 148 16.72 19.81 5.33
CA LEU A 148 17.61 19.69 4.19
C LEU A 148 17.60 20.95 3.32
N ASP A 149 16.43 21.56 3.08
CA ASP A 149 16.27 22.78 2.26
C ASP A 149 17.16 23.94 2.69
N ARG A 150 17.60 23.97 3.95
CA ARG A 150 18.54 24.97 4.48
C ARG A 150 19.98 24.78 4.00
N HIS A 151 20.30 23.62 3.43
CA HIS A 151 21.65 23.17 3.11
C HIS A 151 21.82 22.66 1.67
N VAL A 152 20.74 22.61 0.90
CA VAL A 152 20.73 22.00 -0.43
C VAL A 152 20.16 22.96 -1.48
N ASP A 153 20.73 22.94 -2.67
CA ASP A 153 20.19 23.60 -3.86
C ASP A 153 19.74 22.54 -4.86
N PHE A 154 18.45 22.53 -5.18
CA PHE A 154 17.90 21.69 -6.24
C PHE A 154 18.14 22.31 -7.62
N TYR A 155 18.44 21.48 -8.60
CA TYR A 155 18.57 21.90 -10.00
C TYR A 155 18.10 20.80 -10.95
N TYR A 156 17.76 21.17 -12.18
CA TYR A 156 17.50 20.21 -13.25
C TYR A 156 18.75 20.00 -14.11
N THR A 157 19.05 18.74 -14.40
CA THR A 157 20.16 18.26 -15.24
C THR A 157 19.78 18.19 -16.71
N THR A 158 18.47 18.14 -16.98
CA THR A 158 17.83 18.08 -18.30
C THR A 158 16.90 19.27 -18.51
N GLU A 159 16.59 19.59 -19.77
CA GLU A 159 15.53 20.57 -20.09
C GLU A 159 14.13 20.03 -19.73
N ASP A 160 13.97 18.71 -19.79
CA ASP A 160 12.78 18.01 -19.33
C ASP A 160 12.81 17.97 -17.79
N MET A 161 11.90 18.71 -17.15
CA MET A 161 11.78 18.84 -15.69
C MET A 161 11.12 17.61 -15.05
N ASP A 162 11.66 16.42 -15.31
CA ASP A 162 11.20 15.16 -14.72
C ASP A 162 12.05 14.70 -13.51
N GLU A 163 11.62 13.63 -12.85
CA GLU A 163 12.30 13.06 -11.67
C GLU A 163 13.72 12.59 -11.99
N ASP A 164 13.94 12.04 -13.18
CA ASP A 164 15.26 11.59 -13.65
C ASP A 164 16.19 12.79 -13.93
N GLY A 165 15.62 13.97 -14.17
CA GLY A 165 16.29 15.23 -14.36
C GLY A 165 16.71 15.95 -13.08
N MET A 166 16.27 15.56 -11.89
CA MET A 166 16.56 16.31 -10.66
C MET A 166 17.97 16.01 -10.10
N GLY A 167 18.74 17.05 -9.81
CA GLY A 167 20.02 16.98 -9.12
C GLY A 167 20.05 17.86 -7.88
N VAL A 168 20.98 17.55 -6.96
CA VAL A 168 21.15 18.28 -5.70
C VAL A 168 22.59 18.73 -5.52
N ARG A 169 22.79 19.96 -5.04
CA ARG A 169 24.10 20.45 -4.59
C ARG A 169 24.03 20.68 -3.10
N PHE A 170 25.06 20.26 -2.37
CA PHE A 170 25.10 20.39 -0.92
C PHE A 170 26.53 20.49 -0.41
N ASP A 171 26.72 21.18 0.72
CA ASP A 171 27.95 21.10 1.52
C ASP A 171 27.80 19.99 2.55
N PHE A 172 28.43 18.84 2.29
CA PHE A 172 28.34 17.70 3.20
C PHE A 172 28.89 17.99 4.60
N ALA A 173 29.92 18.84 4.73
CA ALA A 173 30.43 19.20 6.05
C ALA A 173 29.41 20.01 6.85
N ALA A 174 28.63 20.86 6.18
CA ALA A 174 27.51 21.57 6.80
C ALA A 174 26.43 20.59 7.27
N LEU A 175 26.01 19.64 6.42
CA LEU A 175 25.01 18.62 6.78
C LEU A 175 25.46 17.78 8.01
N VAL A 176 26.72 17.33 8.03
CA VAL A 176 27.28 16.54 9.14
C VAL A 176 27.29 17.33 10.45
N SER A 177 27.52 18.65 10.38
CA SER A 177 27.55 19.50 11.57
C SER A 177 26.17 19.81 12.15
N ASP A 178 25.10 19.63 11.36
CA ASP A 178 23.73 19.90 11.77
C ASP A 178 23.13 18.71 12.55
N ARG A 179 23.02 18.89 13.87
CA ARG A 179 22.43 17.88 14.77
C ARG A 179 20.92 17.73 14.56
N ASP A 180 20.21 18.82 14.28
CA ASP A 180 18.76 18.79 14.08
C ASP A 180 18.43 17.97 12.83
N LEU A 181 19.13 18.25 11.72
CA LEU A 181 19.03 17.48 10.49
C LEU A 181 19.27 15.98 10.73
N LYS A 182 20.35 15.61 11.43
CA LYS A 182 20.66 14.19 11.71
C LYS A 182 19.53 13.46 12.43
N ASN A 183 18.89 14.11 13.41
CA ASN A 183 17.74 13.53 14.09
C ASN A 183 16.54 13.40 13.14
N LYS A 184 16.31 14.39 12.28
CA LYS A 184 15.21 14.34 11.30
C LYS A 184 15.42 13.27 10.23
N VAL A 185 16.66 13.06 9.78
CA VAL A 185 17.00 11.96 8.86
C VAL A 185 16.82 10.60 9.55
N PHE A 186 17.14 10.48 10.84
CA PHE A 186 16.82 9.28 11.62
C PHE A 186 15.31 9.02 11.66
N ASP A 187 14.50 10.03 11.97
CA ASP A 187 13.03 9.92 11.98
C ASP A 187 12.51 9.49 10.58
N ALA A 188 13.11 10.03 9.50
CA ALA A 188 12.79 9.62 8.14
C ALA A 188 13.10 8.13 7.88
N VAL A 189 14.25 7.60 8.35
CA VAL A 189 14.57 6.16 8.25
C VAL A 189 13.49 5.32 8.92
N ASP A 190 13.04 5.72 10.12
CA ASP A 190 12.01 5.01 10.87
C ASP A 190 10.67 5.00 10.12
N ILE A 191 10.22 6.17 9.66
CA ILE A 191 8.96 6.34 8.91
C ILE A 191 8.97 5.52 7.61
N HIS A 192 10.03 5.61 6.79
CA HIS A 192 10.14 4.82 5.57
C HIS A 192 10.14 3.31 5.88
N GLY A 193 10.79 2.90 6.97
CA GLY A 193 10.83 1.51 7.42
C GLY A 193 9.48 0.98 7.87
N ASP A 194 8.74 1.77 8.64
CA ASP A 194 7.39 1.45 9.10
C ASP A 194 6.39 1.41 7.96
N TRP A 195 6.47 2.35 7.01
CA TRP A 195 5.60 2.37 5.84
C TRP A 195 5.82 1.17 4.93
N LEU A 196 7.08 0.83 4.64
CA LEU A 196 7.42 -0.35 3.86
C LEU A 196 6.85 -1.62 4.53
N ARG A 197 7.06 -1.77 5.85
CA ARG A 197 6.57 -2.93 6.61
C ARG A 197 5.06 -3.07 6.52
N LEU A 198 4.33 -1.96 6.66
CA LEU A 198 2.87 -1.96 6.56
C LEU A 198 2.42 -2.38 5.15
N GLN A 199 2.97 -1.76 4.10
CA GLN A 199 2.60 -2.12 2.73
C GLN A 199 2.95 -3.56 2.38
N THR A 200 4.09 -4.08 2.84
CA THR A 200 4.45 -5.49 2.69
C THR A 200 3.43 -6.41 3.36
N SER A 201 2.93 -6.04 4.55
CA SER A 201 1.88 -6.81 5.23
C SER A 201 0.61 -6.90 4.38
N VAL A 202 0.12 -5.77 3.89
CA VAL A 202 -1.09 -5.74 3.04
C VAL A 202 -0.87 -6.49 1.73
N TYR A 203 0.32 -6.40 1.13
CA TYR A 203 0.70 -7.15 -0.06
C TYR A 203 0.64 -8.67 0.17
N GLU A 204 1.21 -9.17 1.27
CA GLU A 204 1.19 -10.60 1.58
C GLU A 204 -0.23 -11.11 1.88
N ILE A 205 -1.07 -10.32 2.55
CA ILE A 205 -2.50 -10.64 2.70
C ILE A 205 -3.17 -10.72 1.33
N THR A 206 -2.90 -9.76 0.44
CA THR A 206 -3.45 -9.70 -0.92
C THR A 206 -3.06 -10.94 -1.74
N LYS A 207 -1.81 -11.40 -1.65
CA LYS A 207 -1.35 -12.64 -2.30
C LYS A 207 -2.08 -13.87 -1.78
N ASN A 208 -2.32 -13.95 -0.47
CA ASN A 208 -3.05 -15.06 0.13
C ASN A 208 -4.52 -15.08 -0.29
N ILE A 209 -5.14 -13.90 -0.46
CA ILE A 209 -6.48 -13.76 -1.03
C ILE A 209 -6.49 -14.29 -2.47
N ASP A 210 -5.56 -13.82 -3.32
CA ASP A 210 -5.46 -14.25 -4.72
C ASP A 210 -5.30 -15.77 -4.85
N ALA A 211 -4.36 -16.35 -4.11
CA ALA A 211 -4.11 -17.79 -4.13
C ALA A 211 -5.36 -18.61 -3.76
N ARG A 212 -6.17 -18.12 -2.81
CA ARG A 212 -7.41 -18.80 -2.40
C ARG A 212 -8.54 -18.63 -3.40
N LEU A 213 -8.70 -17.43 -3.97
CA LEU A 213 -9.69 -17.17 -5.01
C LEU A 213 -9.43 -17.99 -6.27
N ASN A 214 -8.16 -18.27 -6.58
CA ASN A 214 -7.74 -19.04 -7.75
C ASN A 214 -7.61 -20.55 -7.51
N ALA A 215 -7.71 -21.01 -6.26
CA ALA A 215 -7.70 -22.44 -5.90
C ALA A 215 -9.09 -23.10 -5.97
N LYS A 216 -10.16 -22.31 -6.11
CA LYS A 216 -11.56 -22.76 -6.27
C LYS A 216 -11.96 -22.79 -7.74
#